data_AF-A0A2T2S9Y5-F1
#
_entry.id   AF-A0A2T2S9Y5-F1
#
_cell.length_a   1.000
_cell.length_b   1.000
_cell.length_c   1.000
_cell.angle_alpha   90.00
_cell.angle_beta   90.00
_cell.angle_gamma   90.00
#
_symmetry.space_group_name_H-M   'P 1'
#
loop_
_entity.id
_entity.type
_entity.pdbx_description
1 polymer ?
#
loop_
_entity_poly.entity_id
_entity_poly.type
_entity_poly.pdbx_seq_one_letter_code
_entity_poly.pdbx_strand_id
1 'polypeptide(L)' 'MVIPAPLRRKLGFDQGTKVVTVETDDGVEVRPLDDRYFERFAGVLSGEGDAPQALLNARQKEKAREHDRPR' A
#
# COMPACT_ATOMS: atom_id res chain seq x y z
N MET A 1 -17.73 4.50 -2.20
CA MET A 1 -17.90 3.03 -2.18
C MET A 1 -17.60 2.51 -0.78
N VAL A 2 -18.37 1.57 -0.25
CA VAL A 2 -18.12 0.94 1.05
C VAL A 2 -17.93 -0.56 0.84
N ILE A 3 -16.88 -1.15 1.40
CA ILE A 3 -16.68 -2.61 1.38
C ILE A 3 -17.44 -3.22 2.56
N PRO A 4 -18.41 -4.13 2.31
CA PRO A 4 -19.15 -4.84 3.36
C PRO A 4 -18.24 -5.54 4.36
N ALA A 5 -18.64 -5.55 5.64
CA ALA A 5 -17.85 -6.14 6.71
C ALA A 5 -17.43 -7.61 6.50
N PRO A 6 -18.28 -8.50 5.93
CA PRO A 6 -17.87 -9.87 5.63
C PRO A 6 -16.73 -9.95 4.61
N LEU A 7 -16.78 -9.10 3.58
CA LEU A 7 -15.75 -9.05 2.54
C LEU A 7 -14.45 -8.47 3.08
N ARG A 8 -14.53 -7.44 3.93
CA ARG A 8 -13.34 -6.87 4.58
C ARG A 8 -12.54 -7.92 5.34
N ARG A 9 -13.20 -8.71 6.20
CA ARG A 9 -12.56 -9.77 6.98
C ARG A 9 -11.99 -10.88 6.11
N LYS A 10 -12.73 -11.31 5.09
CA LYS A 10 -12.29 -12.38 4.17
C LYS A 10 -11.08 -11.99 3.35
N LEU A 11 -11.00 -10.72 2.94
CA LEU A 11 -9.99 -10.21 2.02
C LEU A 11 -8.82 -9.50 2.71
N GLY A 12 -8.84 -9.35 4.04
CA GLY A 12 -7.74 -8.73 4.81
C GLY A 12 -7.77 -7.20 4.85
N PHE A 13 -8.95 -6.58 4.74
CA PHE A 13 -9.12 -5.14 4.93
C PHE A 13 -9.47 -4.83 6.38
N ASP A 14 -8.46 -4.66 7.21
CA ASP A 14 -8.60 -4.16 8.57
C ASP A 14 -8.71 -2.62 8.60
N GLN A 15 -9.10 -2.09 9.75
CA GLN A 15 -9.19 -0.64 9.92
C GLN A 15 -7.80 -0.01 9.75
N GLY A 16 -7.68 0.95 8.84
CA GLY A 16 -6.41 1.64 8.56
C GLY A 16 -5.53 0.94 7.53
N THR A 17 -5.94 -0.22 7.00
CA THR A 17 -5.24 -0.91 5.90
C THR A 17 -5.12 0.02 4.70
N LYS A 18 -3.89 0.18 4.20
CA LYS A 18 -3.62 0.90 2.95
C LYS A 18 -4.00 0.01 1.78
N VAL A 19 -4.49 0.61 0.71
CA VAL A 19 -4.94 -0.12 -0.48
C VAL A 19 -4.26 0.45 -1.72
N VAL A 20 -4.04 -0.42 -2.71
CA VAL A 20 -3.75 -0.01 -4.07
C VAL A 20 -5.03 -0.10 -4.89
N THR A 21 -5.20 0.86 -5.79
CA THR A 21 -6.32 0.94 -6.70
C THR A 21 -5.77 0.91 -8.11
N VAL A 22 -6.24 -0.02 -8.94
CA VAL A 22 -5.80 -0.19 -10.33
C VAL A 22 -7.03 -0.16 -11.22
N GLU A 23 -6.96 0.64 -12.28
CA GLU A 23 -7.99 0.68 -13.32
C GLU A 23 -7.79 -0.50 -14.27
N THR A 24 -8.90 -1.13 -14.63
CA THR A 24 -8.99 -2.31 -15.50
C THR A 24 -10.11 -2.07 -16.51
N ASP A 25 -10.13 -2.81 -17.61
CA ASP A 25 -11.18 -2.69 -18.64
C ASP A 25 -12.60 -2.90 -18.06
N ASP A 26 -12.72 -3.74 -17.03
CA ASP A 26 -13.99 -4.08 -16.37
C ASP A 26 -14.29 -3.22 -15.13
N GLY A 27 -13.46 -2.23 -14.83
CA GLY A 27 -13.66 -1.32 -13.69
C GLY A 27 -12.41 -1.12 -12.83
N VAL A 28 -12.57 -1.21 -11.51
CA VAL A 28 -11.51 -0.85 -10.55
C VAL A 28 -11.20 -2.02 -9.62
N GLU A 29 -9.95 -2.47 -9.62
CA GLU A 29 -9.45 -3.46 -8.68
C GLU A 29 -8.90 -2.76 -7.43
N VAL A 30 -9.34 -3.18 -6.25
CA VAL A 30 -8.84 -2.67 -4.96
C VAL A 30 -8.21 -3.83 -4.20
N ARG A 31 -6.91 -3.71 -3.88
CA ARG A 31 -6.16 -4.72 -3.12
C ARG A 31 -5.56 -4.13 -1.84
N PRO A 32 -5.56 -4.87 -0.72
CA PRO A 32 -4.86 -4.44 0.48
C PRO A 32 -3.34 -4.49 0.24
N LEU A 33 -2.62 -3.52 0.80
CA LEU A 33 -1.16 -3.52 0.85
C LEU A 33 -0.71 -4.31 2.08
N ASP A 34 -0.80 -5.63 2.00
CA ASP A 34 -0.34 -6.58 3.03
C ASP A 34 0.97 -7.27 2.60
N ASP A 35 1.55 -8.09 3.46
CA ASP A 35 2.81 -8.79 3.14
C ASP A 35 2.68 -9.65 1.87
N ARG A 36 1.53 -10.29 1.67
CA ARG A 36 1.22 -11.09 0.47
C ARG A 36 1.23 -10.27 -0.81
N TYR A 37 0.78 -9.01 -0.75
CA TYR A 37 0.88 -8.08 -1.86
C TYR A 37 2.34 -7.87 -2.26
N PHE A 38 3.22 -7.60 -1.29
CA PHE A 38 4.64 -7.35 -1.55
C PHE A 38 5.41 -8.61 -1.95
N GLU A 39 5.08 -9.76 -1.38
CA GLU A 39 5.64 -11.06 -1.76
C GLU A 39 5.42 -11.37 -3.24
N ARG A 40 4.29 -10.95 -3.84
CA ARG A 40 4.06 -11.11 -5.29
C ARG A 40 5.10 -10.38 -6.16
N PHE A 41 5.71 -9.33 -5.63
CA PHE A 41 6.75 -8.57 -6.33
C PHE A 41 8.17 -9.05 -5.99
N ALA A 42 8.32 -9.98 -5.03
CA ALA A 42 9.59 -10.61 -4.71
C ALA A 42 10.10 -11.38 -5.93
N GLY A 43 11.24 -10.96 -6.48
CA GLY A 43 11.83 -11.50 -7.71
C GLY A 43 11.62 -10.65 -8.97
N VAL A 44 10.61 -9.77 -9.01
CA VAL A 44 10.45 -8.77 -10.09
C VAL A 44 11.29 -7.53 -9.81
N LEU A 45 11.38 -7.11 -8.55
CA LEU A 45 12.29 -6.06 -8.12
C LEU A 45 13.69 -6.69 -7.96
N SER A 46 14.54 -6.56 -8.96
CA SER A 46 15.88 -7.18 -9.05
C SER A 46 16.94 -6.60 -8.08
N GLY A 47 16.54 -6.02 -6.95
CA GLY A 47 17.43 -5.37 -6.00
C GLY A 47 17.44 -6.09 -4.65
N GLU A 48 18.63 -6.39 -4.12
CA GLU A 48 18.85 -6.87 -2.76
C GLU A 48 18.10 -5.99 -1.75
N GLY A 49 16.98 -6.46 -1.22
CA GLY A 49 16.38 -6.10 0.09
C GLY A 49 16.06 -4.63 0.44
N ASP A 50 16.58 -3.64 -0.27
CA ASP A 50 16.69 -2.25 0.18
C ASP A 50 15.65 -1.34 -0.48
N ALA A 51 14.96 -1.79 -1.53
CA ALA A 51 13.90 -1.02 -2.16
C ALA A 51 12.75 -0.67 -1.19
N PRO A 52 12.25 -1.60 -0.35
CA PRO A 52 11.25 -1.28 0.67
C PRO A 52 11.78 -0.26 1.69
N GLN A 53 13.03 -0.41 2.14
CA GLN A 53 13.64 0.47 3.14
C GLN A 53 13.86 1.88 2.58
N ALA A 54 14.29 2.00 1.33
CA ALA A 54 14.43 3.28 0.64
C ALA A 54 13.09 4.02 0.50
N LEU A 55 12.01 3.30 0.18
CA LEU A 55 10.65 3.87 0.12
C LEU A 55 10.14 4.32 1.50
N LEU A 56 10.39 3.52 2.55
CA LEU A 56 10.05 3.88 3.93
C LEU A 56 10.81 5.14 4.38
N ASN A 57 12.11 5.22 4.09
CA ASN A 57 12.95 6.38 4.39
C ASN A 57 12.48 7.63 3.62
N ALA A 58 12.09 7.49 2.35
CA ALA A 58 11.53 8.58 1.56
C ALA A 58 10.21 9.11 2.17
N ARG A 59 9.30 8.22 2.57
CA ARG A 59 8.05 8.61 3.25
C ARG A 59 8.27 9.28 4.61
N GLN A 60 9.24 8.83 5.39
CA GLN A 60 9.59 9.51 6.65
C GLN A 60 10.09 10.93 6.39
N LYS A 61 10.92 11.12 5.34
CA LYS A 61 11.39 12.44 4.93
C LYS A 61 10.25 13.35 4.44
N GLU A 62 9.26 12.82 3.73
CA GLU A 62 8.08 13.61 3.34
C GLU A 62 7.22 14.02 4.53
N LYS A 63 6.93 13.09 5.46
CA LYS A 63 6.20 13.41 6.69
C LYS A 63 6.86 14.49 7.53
N ALA A 64 8.19 14.45 7.64
CA ALA A 64 8.95 15.48 8.36
C ALA A 64 8.78 16.87 7.72
N ARG A 65 8.77 16.96 6.38
CA ARG A 65 8.55 18.22 5.65
C ARG A 65 7.11 18.73 5.74
N GLU A 66 6.14 17.82 5.86
CA GLU A 66 4.73 18.19 6.05
C GLU A 66 4.48 18.76 7.46
N HIS A 67 5.20 18.27 8.48
CA HIS A 67 5.12 18.80 9.83
C HIS A 67 5.77 20.19 9.97
N ASP A 68 6.78 20.49 9.16
CA ASP A 68 7.57 21.73 9.20
C ASP A 68 6.96 22.88 8.36
N ARG A 69 5.82 22.63 7.68
CA ARG A 69 5.03 23.72 7.09
C ARG A 69 4.21 24.40 8.18
N PRO A 70 4.47 25.68 8.51
CA PRO A 70 3.54 26.43 9.35
C PRO A 70 2.21 26.53 8.60
N ARG A 71 1.11 26.32 9.32
CA ARG A 71 -0.24 26.61 8.84
C ARG A 71 -0.43 28.10 8.59
#